data_AF-A0A527XCX7-F1
#
_entry.id   AF-A0A527XCX7-F1
#
_cell.length_a   1.000
_cell.length_b   1.000
_cell.length_c   1.000
_cell.angle_alpha   90.00
_cell.angle_beta   90.00
_cell.angle_gamma   90.00
#
_symmetry.space_group_name_H-M   'P 1'
#
loop_
_entity.id
_entity.type
_entity.pdbx_description
1 polymer ?
#
loop_
_entity_poly.entity_id
_entity_poly.type
_entity_poly.pdbx_seq_one_letter_code
_entity_poly.pdbx_strand_id
1 'polypeptide(L)' 'NEAFFSKREDYEAHDALIAIAEGSVVAADNRRRLSPDNFLRSQADMARLFSDLPEAIENTVEIAMRCSYYPK' A
#
# COMPACT_ATOMS: atom_id res chain seq x y z
N ASN A 1 -3.06 2.42 4.37
CA ASN A 1 -1.73 2.24 3.74
C ASN A 1 -1.87 1.88 2.26
N GLU A 2 -2.76 0.95 1.86
CA GLU A 2 -2.88 0.50 0.45
C GLU A 2 -1.50 0.15 -0.14
N ALA A 3 -0.86 -0.85 0.47
CA ALA A 3 0.49 -1.25 0.11
C ALA A 3 0.45 -2.06 -1.19
N PHE A 4 1.11 -1.55 -2.24
CA PHE A 4 1.26 -2.23 -3.54
C PHE A 4 2.66 -2.81 -3.75
N PHE A 5 3.65 -2.30 -3.02
CA PHE A 5 5.05 -2.69 -3.14
C PHE A 5 5.74 -2.70 -1.77
N SER A 6 6.86 -3.42 -1.68
CA SER A 6 7.50 -3.73 -0.40
C SER A 6 8.23 -2.53 0.18
N LYS A 7 9.07 -1.86 -0.62
CA LYS A 7 9.87 -0.71 -0.18
C LYS A 7 9.59 0.50 -1.06
N ARG A 8 9.87 1.70 -0.54
CA ARG A 8 9.65 2.95 -1.28
C ARG A 8 10.39 2.98 -2.62
N GLU A 9 11.59 2.38 -2.67
CA GLU A 9 12.44 2.33 -3.85
C GLU A 9 11.84 1.47 -4.98
N ASP A 10 10.90 0.58 -4.66
CA ASP A 10 10.23 -0.28 -5.63
C ASP A 10 9.15 0.48 -6.46
N TYR A 11 8.91 1.76 -6.14
CA TYR A 11 7.91 2.59 -6.82
C TYR A 11 8.11 2.62 -8.34
N GLU A 12 9.32 2.87 -8.83
CA GLU A 12 9.59 2.98 -10.27
C GLU A 12 9.34 1.65 -11.00
N ALA A 13 9.72 0.53 -10.37
CA ALA A 13 9.48 -0.79 -10.92
C ALA A 13 7.97 -1.11 -11.00
N HIS A 14 7.22 -0.76 -9.94
CA HIS A 14 5.77 -0.95 -9.91
C HIS A 14 5.05 -0.02 -10.90
N ASP A 15 5.55 1.20 -11.08
CA ASP A 15 5.01 2.16 -12.04
C ASP A 15 5.19 1.67 -13.49
N ALA A 16 6.35 1.08 -13.81
CA ALA A 16 6.58 0.41 -15.07
C ALA A 16 5.65 -0.79 -15.28
N LEU A 17 5.40 -1.59 -14.22
CA LEU A 17 4.46 -2.71 -14.26
C LEU A 17 3.03 -2.25 -14.60
N ILE A 18 2.56 -1.14 -14.01
CA ILE A 18 1.25 -0.56 -14.34
C ILE A 18 1.21 -0.12 -15.79
N ALA A 19 2.24 0.58 -16.28
CA ALA A 19 2.29 1.02 -17.67
C ALA A 19 2.20 -0.15 -18.65
N ILE A 20 2.91 -1.25 -18.38
CA ILE A 20 2.83 -2.48 -19.18
C ILE A 20 1.42 -3.07 -19.16
N ALA A 21 0.80 -3.18 -17.98
CA ALA A 21 -0.56 -3.72 -17.84
C ALA A 21 -1.61 -2.88 -18.58
N GLU A 22 -1.42 -1.57 -18.68
CA GLU A 22 -2.30 -0.65 -19.39
C GLU A 22 -1.98 -0.54 -20.89
N GLY A 23 -0.95 -1.24 -21.39
CA GLY A 23 -0.49 -1.10 -22.78
C GLY A 23 0.03 0.31 -23.10
N SER A 24 0.55 1.01 -22.08
CA SER A 24 1.03 2.38 -22.15
C SER A 24 2.55 2.44 -21.89
N VAL A 25 3.12 3.65 -21.87
CA VAL A 25 4.52 3.91 -21.55
C VAL A 25 4.63 4.75 -20.28
N VAL A 26 5.71 4.56 -19.53
CA VAL A 26 5.96 5.30 -18.26
C VAL A 26 5.91 6.82 -18.46
N ALA A 27 6.39 7.29 -19.61
CA ALA A 27 6.41 8.71 -19.99
C ALA A 27 5.04 9.30 -20.35
N ALA A 28 3.98 8.49 -20.48
CA ALA A 28 2.65 9.02 -20.79
C ALA A 28 2.09 9.81 -19.60
N ASP A 29 1.67 11.05 -19.84
CA ASP A 29 1.21 11.96 -18.78
C ASP A 29 -0.18 11.59 -18.23
N ASN A 30 -1.09 11.12 -19.09
CA ASN A 30 -2.46 10.80 -18.71
C ASN A 30 -2.65 9.30 -18.48
N ARG A 31 -2.04 8.77 -17.43
CA ARG A 31 -2.18 7.36 -17.00
C ARG A 31 -2.37 7.27 -15.49
N ARG A 32 -2.86 6.14 -15.02
CA ARG A 32 -2.93 5.88 -13.58
C ARG A 32 -1.52 5.80 -13.01
N ARG A 33 -1.28 6.50 -11.90
CA ARG A 33 -0.03 6.45 -11.13
C ARG A 33 -0.39 6.23 -9.67
N LEU A 34 0.41 5.42 -8.98
CA LEU A 34 0.35 5.33 -7.52
C LEU A 34 1.21 6.43 -6.90
N SER A 35 1.13 6.60 -5.59
CA SER A 35 2.08 7.43 -4.86
C SER A 35 3.32 6.61 -4.46
N PRO A 36 4.52 7.20 -4.41
CA PRO A 36 5.68 6.57 -3.77
C PRO A 36 5.45 6.17 -2.31
N ASP A 37 4.42 6.73 -1.66
CA ASP A 37 4.02 6.41 -0.29
C ASP A 37 3.22 5.10 -0.15
N ASN A 38 2.84 4.46 -1.26
CA ASN A 38 2.11 3.18 -1.30
C ASN A 38 3.00 1.94 -1.06
N PHE A 39 4.15 2.12 -0.39
CA PHE A 39 4.96 0.99 0.07
C PHE A 39 4.43 0.42 1.38
N LEU A 40 4.85 -0.79 1.72
CA LEU A 40 4.54 -1.39 3.02
C LEU A 40 5.31 -0.65 4.13
N ARG A 41 4.60 0.24 4.84
CA ARG A 41 5.15 1.00 5.96
C ARG A 41 5.38 0.12 7.17
N SER A 42 6.35 0.53 7.99
CA SER A 42 6.55 -0.10 9.30
C SER A 42 5.38 0.22 10.24
N GLN A 43 5.19 -0.61 11.27
CA GLN A 43 4.19 -0.37 12.30
C GLN A 43 4.41 0.97 13.01
N ALA A 44 5.67 1.33 13.29
CA ALA A 44 6.01 2.59 13.94
C ALA A 44 5.67 3.81 13.08
N ASP A 45 5.88 3.74 11.76
CA ASP A 45 5.52 4.83 10.86
C ASP A 45 4.01 4.98 10.73
N MET A 46 3.27 3.87 10.71
CA MET A 46 1.80 3.90 10.74
C MET A 46 1.30 4.50 12.05
N ALA A 47 1.82 4.08 13.20
CA ALA A 47 1.47 4.62 14.51
C ALA A 47 1.71 6.13 14.60
N ARG A 48 2.83 6.62 14.03
CA ARG A 48 3.10 8.06 13.95
C ARG A 48 2.11 8.79 13.03
N LEU A 49 1.79 8.20 11.88
CA LEU A 49 0.91 8.80 10.88
C LEU A 49 -0.53 8.97 11.39
N PHE A 50 -1.02 8.05 12.22
CA PHE A 50 -2.36 8.08 12.82
C PHE A 50 -2.32 8.47 14.30
N SER A 51 -1.35 9.28 14.71
CA SER A 51 -1.21 9.70 16.11
C SER A 51 -2.37 10.57 16.61
N ASP A 52 -3.08 11.22 15.70
CA ASP A 52 -4.31 11.97 15.94
C ASP A 52 -5.57 11.09 16.03
N LEU A 53 -5.52 9.85 15.51
CA LEU A 53 -6.60 8.87 15.58
C LEU A 53 -6.08 7.45 15.85
N PRO A 54 -5.63 7.14 17.09
CA PRO A 54 -5.05 5.84 17.44
C PRO A 54 -5.99 4.65 17.17
N GLU A 55 -7.29 4.84 17.37
CA GLU A 55 -8.35 3.85 17.13
C GLU A 55 -8.33 3.31 15.70
N ALA A 56 -7.86 4.10 14.71
CA ALA A 56 -7.77 3.67 13.33
C ALA A 56 -6.83 2.47 13.16
N ILE A 57 -5.75 2.38 13.96
CA ILE A 57 -4.80 1.26 13.93
C ILE A 57 -5.27 0.13 14.84
N GLU A 58 -5.76 0.45 16.03
CA GLU A 58 -6.27 -0.55 16.98
C GLU A 58 -7.37 -1.41 16.36
N ASN A 59 -8.29 -0.78 15.62
CA ASN A 59 -9.35 -1.50 14.91
C ASN A 59 -8.80 -2.48 13.84
N THR A 60 -7.65 -2.18 13.21
CA THR A 60 -7.04 -3.13 12.26
C THR A 60 -6.57 -4.41 12.93
N VAL A 61 -6.05 -4.30 14.16
CA VAL A 61 -5.61 -5.46 14.96
C VAL A 61 -6.82 -6.27 15.40
N GLU A 62 -7.86 -5.61 15.90
CA GLU A 62 -9.10 -6.27 16.31
C GLU A 62 -9.76 -7.02 15.15
N ILE A 63 -9.84 -6.41 13.96
CA ILE A 63 -10.34 -7.08 12.75
C ILE A 63 -9.48 -8.31 12.42
N ALA A 64 -8.15 -8.19 12.45
CA ALA A 64 -7.25 -9.30 12.17
C ALA A 64 -7.44 -10.47 13.14
N MET A 65 -7.65 -10.19 14.43
CA MET A 65 -7.91 -11.22 15.46
C MET A 65 -9.24 -11.95 15.25
N ARG A 66 -10.24 -11.29 14.65
CA ARG A 66 -11.53 -11.90 14.31
C ARG A 66 -11.49 -12.71 13.01
N CYS A 67 -10.50 -12.49 12.16
CA CYS A 67 -10.36 -13.21 10.89
C CYS A 67 -9.76 -14.61 11.11
N SER A 68 -10.61 -15.61 11.31
CA SER A 68 -10.23 -17.03 11.29
C SER A 68 -10.74 -17.72 10.02
N TYR A 69 -9.84 -18.32 9.24
CA TYR A 69 -10.18 -19.12 8.06
C TYR A 69 -9.64 -20.55 8.21
N TYR A 70 -10.51 -21.54 8.03
CA TYR A 70 -10.13 -22.95 7.98
C TYR A 70 -10.27 -23.44 6.52
N PRO A 71 -9.16 -23.71 5.81
CA PRO A 71 -9.23 -24.23 4.45
C PRO A 71 -9.84 -25.64 4.47
N LYS A 72 -10.81 -25.89 3.57
CA LYS A 72 -11.36 -27.23 3.31
C LYS A 72 -10.48 -28.01 2.36
#